data_AF-I8TKV2-F1
#
_entry.id   AF-I8TKV2-F1
#
_cell.length_a   1.000
_cell.length_b   1.000
_cell.length_c   1.000
_cell.angle_alpha   90.00
_cell.angle_beta   90.00
_cell.angle_gamma   90.00
#
_symmetry.space_group_name_H-M   'P 1'
#
loop_
_entity.id
_entity.type
_entity.pdbx_description
1 polymer ?
#
loop_
_entity_poly.entity_id
_entity_poly.type
_entity_poly.pdbx_seq_one_letter_code
_entity_poly.pdbx_strand_id
1 'polypeptide(L)'
;MGSNTNALGFIRYEKKSGRVILVNACAQLRTDALQLGHTSKKGQLQFAGCHGEGLKLAAMVMCREGHSVSIETGNSHWSFAYGGPSKSRFCCNIGPLSVATPDGKPNPAQDMACFTYRTWRDVCVEIGPDSGGTGGGVSLEKFKQWLTVSLDIRGYSYPESNIETDQGDLIIDPRFRGKAFLKGLLLPASVLEARPFELSYNFVQGGVNRDRQRLVSRYEQADLVRRIWESAIRENEVLVLPIYVNLLRNFPRAPDVELADQLLDHPTRFRIWKYLLREAGDKRFYFCQKTGSQVSEAGVIRS
;
A
#
# COMPACT_ATOMS: atom_id res chain seq x y z
N MET A 1 21.13 -18.01 -13.49
CA MET A 1 20.49 -16.86 -12.82
C MET A 1 20.23 -15.80 -13.87
N GLY A 2 19.00 -15.74 -14.41
CA GLY A 2 18.65 -14.76 -15.44
C GLY A 2 18.54 -13.37 -14.83
N SER A 3 19.31 -12.41 -15.34
CA SER A 3 19.16 -11.00 -15.00
C SER A 3 17.71 -10.58 -15.20
N ASN A 4 17.10 -9.99 -14.19
CA ASN A 4 15.71 -9.53 -14.22
C ASN A 4 15.61 -8.30 -15.15
N THR A 5 15.53 -8.53 -16.47
CA THR A 5 15.42 -7.52 -17.54
C THR A 5 14.01 -6.95 -17.68
N ASN A 6 13.17 -7.08 -16.67
CA ASN A 6 11.78 -6.66 -16.74
C ASN A 6 11.66 -5.19 -16.37
N ALA A 7 11.45 -4.35 -17.38
CA ALA A 7 11.00 -2.98 -17.17
C ALA A 7 9.60 -3.02 -16.55
N LEU A 8 9.37 -2.29 -15.46
CA LEU A 8 8.05 -2.24 -14.81
C LEU A 8 7.13 -1.20 -15.47
N GLY A 9 7.69 -0.10 -15.95
CA GLY A 9 6.92 1.05 -16.43
C GLY A 9 7.51 2.36 -15.92
N PHE A 10 6.73 3.44 -16.03
CA PHE A 10 7.11 4.75 -15.50
C PHE A 10 5.89 5.58 -15.10
N ILE A 11 6.15 6.60 -14.28
CA ILE A 11 5.20 7.64 -13.91
C ILE A 11 5.78 8.97 -14.36
N ARG A 12 5.02 9.75 -15.13
CA ARG A 12 5.44 11.07 -15.64
C ARG A 12 4.42 12.13 -15.30
N TYR A 13 4.89 13.29 -14.85
CA TYR A 13 4.07 14.49 -14.65
C TYR A 13 4.56 15.62 -15.56
N GLU A 14 3.68 16.12 -16.41
CA GLU A 14 3.94 17.20 -17.34
C GLU A 14 3.51 18.54 -16.73
N LYS A 15 4.48 19.28 -16.16
CA LYS A 15 4.23 20.52 -15.41
C LYS A 15 3.44 21.59 -16.18
N LYS A 16 3.63 21.69 -17.50
CA LYS A 16 2.98 22.72 -18.33
C LYS A 16 1.48 22.44 -18.53
N SER A 17 1.11 21.18 -18.71
CA SER A 17 -0.25 20.75 -19.01
C SER A 17 -1.01 20.27 -17.78
N GLY A 18 -0.31 19.93 -16.69
CA GLY A 18 -0.89 19.24 -15.54
C GLY A 18 -1.31 17.81 -15.89
N ARG A 19 -0.66 17.17 -16.87
CA ARG A 19 -0.95 15.80 -17.29
C ARG A 19 -0.12 14.80 -16.49
N VAL A 20 -0.76 13.74 -16.01
CA VAL A 20 -0.17 12.59 -15.34
C VAL A 20 -0.26 11.41 -16.29
N ILE A 21 0.86 10.72 -16.49
CA ILE A 21 0.97 9.56 -17.37
C ILE A 21 1.54 8.40 -16.56
N LEU A 22 0.80 7.31 -16.50
CA LEU A 22 1.14 6.09 -15.78
C LEU A 22 1.27 4.96 -16.80
N VAL A 23 2.47 4.42 -16.97
CA VAL A 23 2.73 3.33 -17.91
C VAL A 23 3.07 2.07 -17.13
N ASN A 24 2.43 0.97 -17.48
CA ASN A 24 2.80 -0.38 -17.05
C ASN A 24 3.26 -1.17 -18.27
N ALA A 25 4.54 -1.56 -18.26
CA ALA A 25 5.17 -2.21 -19.39
C ALA A 25 4.71 -3.68 -19.53
N CYS A 26 4.62 -4.16 -20.76
CA CYS A 26 4.28 -5.56 -21.05
C CYS A 26 2.95 -6.03 -20.41
N ALA A 27 2.00 -5.11 -20.28
CA ALA A 27 0.68 -5.34 -19.75
C ALA A 27 -0.37 -4.99 -20.81
N GLN A 28 -1.52 -5.67 -20.74
CA GLN A 28 -2.67 -5.35 -21.59
C GLN A 28 -3.97 -5.44 -20.81
N LEU A 29 -4.91 -4.57 -21.15
CA LEU A 29 -6.30 -4.65 -20.73
C LEU A 29 -7.15 -5.16 -21.89
N ARG A 30 -8.03 -6.12 -21.57
CA ARG A 30 -9.07 -6.62 -22.45
C ARG A 30 -10.39 -5.93 -22.10
N THR A 31 -11.31 -5.86 -23.04
CA THR A 31 -12.61 -5.17 -22.87
C THR A 31 -13.48 -5.77 -21.76
N ASP A 32 -13.28 -7.04 -21.42
CA ASP A 32 -13.87 -7.69 -20.25
C ASP A 32 -13.53 -6.98 -18.92
N ALA A 33 -12.41 -6.25 -18.84
CA ALA A 33 -12.03 -5.43 -17.68
C ALA A 33 -13.03 -4.29 -17.39
N LEU A 34 -13.94 -3.97 -18.32
CA LEU A 34 -15.05 -3.04 -18.11
C LEU A 34 -16.30 -3.70 -17.50
N GLN A 35 -16.39 -5.03 -17.46
CA GLN A 35 -17.48 -5.72 -16.80
C GLN A 35 -17.35 -5.58 -15.28
N LEU A 36 -18.45 -5.25 -14.58
CA LEU A 36 -18.45 -5.20 -13.11
C LEU A 36 -18.12 -6.58 -12.55
N GLY A 37 -17.26 -6.62 -11.53
CA GLY A 37 -16.79 -7.87 -10.92
C GLY A 37 -15.73 -8.66 -11.72
N HIS A 38 -15.45 -8.31 -12.98
CA HIS A 38 -14.44 -9.01 -13.77
C HIS A 38 -13.02 -8.69 -13.30
N THR A 39 -12.24 -9.73 -13.01
CA THR A 39 -10.85 -9.62 -12.53
C THR A 39 -10.07 -10.89 -12.83
N SER A 40 -8.87 -10.74 -13.38
CA SER A 40 -7.91 -11.85 -13.54
C SER A 40 -7.21 -12.21 -12.22
N LYS A 41 -7.40 -11.41 -11.16
CA LYS A 41 -6.66 -11.49 -9.90
C LYS A 41 -7.42 -12.27 -8.81
N LYS A 42 -8.58 -12.85 -9.13
CA LYS A 42 -9.40 -13.57 -8.15
C LYS A 42 -8.64 -14.80 -7.63
N GLY A 43 -8.57 -14.95 -6.30
CA GLY A 43 -7.84 -16.04 -5.64
C GLY A 43 -6.32 -15.90 -5.67
N GLN A 44 -5.77 -14.84 -6.26
CA GLN A 44 -4.33 -14.64 -6.39
C GLN A 44 -3.81 -13.80 -5.22
N LEU A 45 -3.31 -14.49 -4.20
CA LEU A 45 -2.86 -13.90 -2.92
C LEU A 45 -1.63 -12.99 -3.04
N GLN A 46 -0.98 -12.90 -4.20
CA GLN A 46 0.12 -11.96 -4.44
C GLN A 46 -0.38 -10.56 -4.86
N PHE A 47 -1.63 -10.41 -5.30
CA PHE A 47 -2.16 -9.12 -5.74
C PHE A 47 -3.01 -8.43 -4.66
N ALA A 48 -2.90 -7.10 -4.58
CA ALA A 48 -3.73 -6.30 -3.67
C ALA A 48 -5.18 -6.10 -4.18
N GLY A 49 -5.41 -6.21 -5.49
CA GLY A 49 -6.73 -6.03 -6.09
C GLY A 49 -7.40 -7.36 -6.41
N CYS A 50 -8.66 -7.55 -5.99
CA CYS A 50 -9.38 -8.81 -6.18
C CYS A 50 -10.84 -8.67 -6.67
N HIS A 51 -11.44 -7.47 -6.64
CA HIS A 51 -12.87 -7.28 -6.96
C HIS A 51 -13.17 -6.88 -8.40
N GLY A 52 -12.18 -6.37 -9.14
CA GLY A 52 -12.38 -5.99 -10.55
C GLY A 52 -13.04 -4.63 -10.78
N GLU A 53 -13.33 -3.85 -9.74
CA GLU A 53 -14.06 -2.58 -9.87
C GLU A 53 -13.14 -1.34 -9.87
N GLY A 54 -11.93 -1.46 -9.31
CA GLY A 54 -11.05 -0.32 -9.01
C GLY A 54 -10.74 0.58 -10.20
N LEU A 55 -10.47 0.03 -11.39
CA LEU A 55 -10.21 0.81 -12.60
C LEU A 55 -11.39 1.72 -12.96
N LYS A 56 -12.60 1.15 -12.94
CA LYS A 56 -13.84 1.83 -13.33
C LYS A 56 -14.20 2.92 -12.34
N LEU A 57 -14.08 2.61 -11.04
CA LEU A 57 -14.34 3.57 -9.97
C LEU A 57 -13.32 4.71 -9.99
N ALA A 58 -12.04 4.42 -10.20
CA ALA A 58 -11.00 5.45 -10.31
C ALA A 58 -11.28 6.40 -11.49
N ALA A 59 -11.55 5.85 -12.68
CA ALA A 59 -11.90 6.67 -13.85
C ALA A 59 -13.14 7.53 -13.59
N MET A 60 -14.18 6.96 -12.98
CA MET A 60 -15.43 7.66 -12.64
C MET A 60 -15.19 8.82 -11.65
N VAL A 61 -14.43 8.58 -10.58
CA VAL A 61 -14.11 9.61 -9.57
C VAL A 61 -13.28 10.71 -10.18
N MET A 62 -12.24 10.38 -10.96
CA MET A 62 -11.41 11.37 -11.63
C MET A 62 -12.22 12.26 -12.58
N CYS A 63 -13.12 11.66 -13.38
CA CYS A 63 -14.01 12.43 -14.25
C CYS A 63 -15.00 13.32 -13.47
N ARG A 64 -15.47 12.88 -12.30
CA ARG A 64 -16.29 13.73 -11.41
C ARG A 64 -15.53 14.92 -10.85
N GLU A 65 -14.24 14.75 -10.58
CA GLU A 65 -13.36 15.82 -10.13
C GLU A 65 -12.88 16.75 -11.25
N GLY A 66 -13.37 16.56 -12.48
CA GLY A 66 -13.07 17.41 -13.63
C GLY A 66 -11.83 17.01 -14.43
N HIS A 67 -11.27 15.82 -14.21
CA HIS A 67 -10.14 15.31 -15.00
C HIS A 67 -10.61 14.45 -16.18
N SER A 68 -9.95 14.60 -17.33
CA SER A 68 -10.05 13.61 -18.40
C SER A 68 -9.25 12.36 -18.03
N VAL A 69 -9.80 11.18 -18.31
CA VAL A 69 -9.10 9.90 -18.16
C VAL A 69 -9.15 9.15 -19.48
N SER A 70 -7.96 8.77 -19.97
CA SER A 70 -7.83 7.88 -21.11
C SER A 70 -6.88 6.73 -20.83
N ILE A 71 -7.06 5.64 -21.55
CA ILE A 71 -6.22 4.46 -21.48
C ILE A 71 -5.87 4.00 -22.88
N GLU A 72 -4.58 3.80 -23.15
CA GLU A 72 -4.11 3.17 -24.37
C GLU A 72 -3.58 1.78 -24.08
N THR A 73 -4.11 0.79 -24.80
CA THR A 73 -3.81 -0.63 -24.58
C THR A 73 -4.27 -1.46 -25.77
N GLY A 74 -3.47 -2.44 -26.19
CA GLY A 74 -3.81 -3.34 -27.30
C GLY A 74 -4.18 -2.61 -28.59
N ASN A 75 -3.48 -1.52 -28.93
CA ASN A 75 -3.82 -0.64 -30.07
C ASN A 75 -5.25 -0.09 -30.05
N SER A 76 -5.79 0.11 -28.86
CA SER A 76 -7.09 0.75 -28.64
C SER A 76 -6.93 1.91 -27.69
N HIS A 77 -7.66 3.00 -27.96
CA HIS A 77 -7.78 4.16 -27.10
C HIS A 77 -9.14 4.12 -26.41
N TRP A 78 -9.13 4.13 -25.08
CA TRP A 78 -10.31 4.13 -24.23
C TRP A 78 -10.44 5.51 -23.61
N SER A 79 -11.58 6.17 -23.80
CA SER A 79 -11.86 7.48 -23.20
C SER A 79 -13.04 7.37 -22.25
N PHE A 80 -12.86 7.85 -21.01
CA PHE A 80 -13.90 7.89 -20.00
C PHE A 80 -14.46 9.30 -19.88
N ALA A 81 -15.79 9.43 -19.92
CA ALA A 81 -16.46 10.71 -19.82
C ALA A 81 -17.89 10.59 -19.29
N TYR A 82 -18.39 11.69 -18.73
CA TYR A 82 -19.80 11.89 -18.46
C TYR A 82 -20.51 12.44 -19.70
N GLY A 83 -21.52 11.73 -20.18
CA GLY A 83 -22.31 12.10 -21.35
C GLY A 83 -23.82 12.07 -21.10
N GLY A 84 -24.58 12.22 -22.19
CA GLY A 84 -26.03 12.32 -22.18
C GLY A 84 -26.55 13.73 -21.88
N PRO A 85 -27.86 13.98 -22.07
CA PRO A 85 -28.46 15.33 -21.96
C PRO A 85 -28.20 16.02 -20.62
N SER A 86 -28.11 15.24 -19.53
CA SER A 86 -27.88 15.73 -18.17
C SER A 86 -26.45 15.50 -17.65
N LYS A 87 -25.51 15.06 -18.50
CA LYS A 87 -24.14 14.66 -18.11
C LYS A 87 -24.09 13.67 -16.92
N SER A 88 -25.13 12.85 -16.75
CA SER A 88 -25.22 11.89 -15.63
C SER A 88 -24.73 10.48 -15.98
N ARG A 89 -24.55 10.19 -17.28
CA ARG A 89 -24.18 8.85 -17.75
C ARG A 89 -22.67 8.76 -17.90
N PHE A 90 -22.04 7.94 -17.07
CA PHE A 90 -20.62 7.63 -17.22
C PHE A 90 -20.44 6.57 -18.31
N CYS A 91 -19.63 6.90 -19.32
CA CYS A 91 -19.40 6.06 -20.50
C CYS A 91 -17.89 5.84 -20.72
N CYS A 92 -17.55 4.71 -21.32
CA CYS A 92 -16.22 4.43 -21.86
C CYS A 92 -16.34 4.25 -23.38
N ASN A 93 -15.75 5.15 -24.14
CA ASN A 93 -15.68 5.06 -25.59
C ASN A 93 -14.38 4.36 -26.00
N ILE A 94 -14.46 3.34 -26.84
CA ILE A 94 -13.28 2.59 -27.31
C ILE A 94 -13.15 2.81 -28.82
N GLY A 95 -12.00 3.34 -29.22
CA GLY A 95 -11.63 3.52 -30.62
C GLY A 95 -10.32 2.82 -30.97
N PRO A 96 -10.10 2.45 -32.25
CA PRO A 96 -8.83 1.90 -32.68
C PRO A 96 -7.74 2.99 -32.69
N LEU A 97 -6.51 2.61 -32.34
CA LEU A 97 -5.30 3.39 -32.58
C LEU A 97 -4.58 2.78 -33.80
N SER A 98 -4.47 3.56 -34.88
CA SER A 98 -3.63 3.17 -36.00
C SER A 98 -2.19 3.53 -35.67
N VAL A 99 -1.42 2.54 -35.20
CA VAL A 99 0.01 2.71 -34.95
C VAL A 99 0.77 1.71 -35.82
N ALA A 100 1.64 2.24 -36.69
CA ALA A 100 2.59 1.42 -37.43
C ALA A 100 3.48 0.65 -36.44
N THR A 101 3.60 -0.66 -36.63
CA THR A 101 4.50 -1.46 -35.81
C THR A 101 5.92 -1.09 -36.21
N PRO A 102 6.77 -0.58 -35.30
CA PRO A 102 8.12 -0.17 -35.67
C PRO A 102 8.94 -1.37 -36.14
N ASP A 103 9.76 -1.18 -37.17
CA ASP A 103 10.77 -2.16 -37.58
C ASP A 103 11.89 -2.22 -36.53
N GLY A 104 12.04 -3.38 -35.90
CA GLY A 104 13.10 -3.64 -34.92
C GLY A 104 12.65 -4.57 -33.79
N LYS A 105 13.62 -5.21 -33.11
CA LYS A 105 13.32 -5.99 -31.92
C LYS A 105 12.96 -5.01 -30.77
N PRO A 106 11.74 -5.08 -30.22
CA PRO A 106 11.33 -4.20 -29.14
C PRO A 106 12.18 -4.50 -27.90
N ASN A 107 12.69 -3.45 -27.26
CA ASN A 107 13.39 -3.53 -25.98
C ASN A 107 12.61 -2.74 -24.92
N PRO A 108 11.77 -3.42 -24.10
CA PRO A 108 10.97 -2.75 -23.09
C PRO A 108 11.80 -1.92 -22.09
N ALA A 109 12.98 -2.39 -21.71
CA ALA A 109 13.84 -1.68 -20.76
C ALA A 109 14.33 -0.34 -21.34
N GLN A 110 14.72 -0.32 -22.60
CA GLN A 110 15.16 0.89 -23.27
C GLN A 110 14.00 1.87 -23.50
N ASP A 111 12.85 1.37 -23.96
CA ASP A 111 11.65 2.19 -24.15
C ASP A 111 11.25 2.89 -22.84
N MET A 112 11.19 2.14 -21.73
CA MET A 112 10.81 2.69 -20.43
C MET A 112 11.86 3.66 -19.88
N ALA A 113 13.16 3.41 -20.09
CA ALA A 113 14.22 4.34 -19.71
C ALA A 113 14.12 5.69 -20.45
N CYS A 114 13.60 5.67 -21.68
CA CYS A 114 13.34 6.86 -22.50
C CYS A 114 11.93 7.43 -22.33
N PHE A 115 11.16 7.00 -21.32
CA PHE A 115 9.76 7.40 -21.10
C PHE A 115 8.86 7.23 -22.34
N THR A 116 9.11 6.19 -23.11
CA THR A 116 8.37 5.81 -24.32
C THR A 116 7.59 4.54 -24.04
N TYR A 117 6.35 4.47 -24.52
CA TYR A 117 5.52 3.26 -24.41
C TYR A 117 4.99 2.85 -25.78
N ARG A 118 4.59 1.59 -25.89
CA ARG A 118 4.04 1.00 -27.11
C ARG A 118 2.63 0.48 -26.83
N THR A 119 1.64 1.05 -27.49
CA THR A 119 0.20 0.75 -27.28
C THR A 119 -0.15 -0.72 -27.50
N TRP A 120 0.58 -1.45 -28.34
CA TRP A 120 0.37 -2.88 -28.56
C TRP A 120 0.96 -3.77 -27.46
N ARG A 121 1.87 -3.25 -26.63
CA ARG A 121 2.61 -4.00 -25.61
C ARG A 121 2.25 -3.60 -24.19
N ASP A 122 2.01 -2.31 -23.98
CA ASP A 122 1.96 -1.66 -22.69
C ASP A 122 0.54 -1.12 -22.42
N VAL A 123 0.23 -0.88 -21.14
CA VAL A 123 -0.93 -0.07 -20.74
C VAL A 123 -0.42 1.32 -20.38
N CYS A 124 -0.94 2.35 -21.04
CA CYS A 124 -0.77 3.74 -20.65
C CYS A 124 -2.08 4.29 -20.11
N VAL A 125 -2.06 4.89 -18.92
CA VAL A 125 -3.18 5.64 -18.36
C VAL A 125 -2.78 7.11 -18.33
N GLU A 126 -3.56 7.96 -19.01
CA GLU A 126 -3.38 9.40 -18.95
C GLU A 126 -4.52 10.04 -18.15
N ILE A 127 -4.14 10.93 -17.24
CA ILE A 127 -5.05 11.77 -16.46
C ILE A 127 -4.64 13.22 -16.68
N GLY A 128 -5.57 14.08 -17.07
CA GLY A 128 -5.20 15.44 -17.45
C GLY A 128 -6.39 16.40 -17.51
N PRO A 129 -6.16 17.61 -18.03
CA PRO A 129 -7.23 18.60 -18.20
C PRO A 129 -8.37 18.01 -19.03
N ASP A 130 -9.58 18.48 -18.78
CA ASP A 130 -10.73 18.05 -19.56
C ASP A 130 -10.53 18.40 -21.04
N SER A 131 -11.18 17.63 -21.92
CA SER A 131 -11.13 17.87 -23.37
C SER A 131 -11.81 19.19 -23.78
N GLY A 132 -12.48 19.89 -22.86
CA GLY A 132 -13.07 21.20 -23.06
C GLY A 132 -12.17 22.38 -22.70
N GLY A 133 -10.99 22.14 -22.10
CA GLY A 133 -10.08 23.18 -21.62
C GLY A 133 -10.62 23.99 -20.43
N THR A 134 -11.73 23.57 -19.83
CA THR A 134 -12.43 24.24 -18.73
C THR A 134 -12.00 23.72 -17.36
N GLY A 135 -11.52 22.47 -17.29
CA GLY A 135 -10.97 21.83 -16.11
C GLY A 135 -9.45 22.04 -16.07
N GLY A 136 -8.96 22.69 -15.01
CA GLY A 136 -7.51 22.80 -14.79
C GLY A 136 -6.87 21.41 -14.69
N GLY A 137 -5.69 21.24 -15.31
CA GLY A 137 -4.92 20.01 -15.18
C GLY A 137 -4.58 19.68 -13.72
N VAL A 138 -4.07 18.47 -13.47
CA VAL A 138 -3.69 18.04 -12.12
C VAL A 138 -2.58 18.95 -11.59
N SER A 139 -2.81 19.62 -10.46
CA SER A 139 -1.78 20.45 -9.83
C SER A 139 -0.62 19.59 -9.32
N LEU A 140 0.59 20.16 -9.27
CA LEU A 140 1.77 19.43 -8.79
C LEU A 140 1.58 18.94 -7.35
N GLU A 141 0.92 19.73 -6.51
CA GLU A 141 0.61 19.37 -5.12
C GLU A 141 -0.34 18.18 -5.05
N LYS A 142 -1.43 18.19 -5.84
CA LYS A 142 -2.38 17.08 -5.92
C LYS A 142 -1.73 15.81 -6.44
N PHE A 143 -0.88 15.93 -7.47
CA PHE A 143 -0.10 14.79 -7.96
C PHE A 143 0.85 14.24 -6.89
N LYS A 144 1.57 15.10 -6.16
CA LYS A 144 2.43 14.65 -5.04
C LYS A 144 1.63 13.92 -3.95
N GLN A 145 0.41 14.37 -3.65
CA GLN A 145 -0.47 13.67 -2.71
C GLN A 145 -0.82 12.26 -3.21
N TRP A 146 -1.09 12.08 -4.51
CA TRP A 146 -1.34 10.76 -5.09
C TRP A 146 -0.15 9.81 -4.93
N LEU A 147 1.08 10.30 -4.95
CA LEU A 147 2.27 9.45 -4.74
C LEU A 147 2.33 8.87 -3.33
N THR A 148 1.71 9.51 -2.33
CA THR A 148 1.74 9.05 -0.93
C THR A 148 0.89 7.80 -0.66
N VAL A 149 0.06 7.36 -1.62
CA VAL A 149 -0.77 6.16 -1.48
C VAL A 149 0.01 4.87 -1.72
N SER A 150 1.25 4.96 -2.21
CA SER A 150 2.14 3.83 -2.45
C SER A 150 3.43 3.98 -1.65
N LEU A 151 3.91 2.92 -1.01
CA LEU A 151 5.16 2.92 -0.23
C LEU A 151 6.41 2.88 -1.14
N ASP A 152 6.28 2.39 -2.36
CA ASP A 152 7.44 1.96 -3.17
C ASP A 152 8.03 3.05 -4.08
N ILE A 153 7.57 4.31 -3.94
CA ILE A 153 8.04 5.43 -4.74
C ILE A 153 9.19 6.14 -4.02
N ARG A 154 10.41 5.66 -4.28
CA ARG A 154 11.65 6.21 -3.70
C ARG A 154 11.76 7.72 -3.92
N GLY A 155 12.21 8.43 -2.89
CA GLY A 155 12.35 9.88 -2.89
C GLY A 155 11.05 10.66 -2.64
N TYR A 156 9.90 9.99 -2.58
CA TYR A 156 8.61 10.61 -2.30
C TYR A 156 7.89 9.97 -1.12
N SER A 157 7.70 8.65 -1.15
CA SER A 157 6.85 7.92 -0.20
C SER A 157 7.47 6.63 0.31
N TYR A 158 8.76 6.40 0.03
CA TYR A 158 9.54 5.32 0.63
C TYR A 158 10.08 5.73 2.00
N PRO A 159 9.93 4.90 3.04
CA PRO A 159 10.38 5.22 4.39
C PRO A 159 11.92 5.28 4.45
N GLU A 160 12.43 6.18 5.29
CA GLU A 160 13.89 6.28 5.55
C GLU A 160 14.36 5.18 6.52
N SER A 161 13.45 4.64 7.31
CA SER A 161 13.74 3.61 8.30
C SER A 161 12.63 2.57 8.31
N ASN A 162 12.95 1.41 7.72
CA ASN A 162 12.11 0.22 7.71
C ASN A 162 12.92 -0.99 8.21
N ILE A 163 12.20 -2.02 8.64
CA ILE A 163 12.71 -3.35 8.90
C ILE A 163 11.85 -4.28 8.07
N GLU A 164 12.40 -4.72 6.94
CA GLU A 164 11.73 -5.68 6.04
C GLU A 164 11.82 -7.08 6.64
N THR A 165 10.71 -7.81 6.65
CA THR A 165 10.68 -9.22 7.10
C THR A 165 9.88 -10.07 6.12
N ASP A 166 10.04 -11.38 6.19
CA ASP A 166 9.24 -12.35 5.42
C ASP A 166 7.74 -12.30 5.74
N GLN A 167 7.36 -11.73 6.89
CA GLN A 167 5.96 -11.58 7.35
C GLN A 167 5.37 -10.19 7.04
N GLY A 168 6.17 -9.27 6.49
CA GLY A 168 5.80 -7.87 6.25
C GLY A 168 6.81 -6.90 6.84
N ASP A 169 6.61 -5.61 6.61
CA ASP A 169 7.59 -4.59 6.99
C ASP A 169 7.13 -3.81 8.22
N LEU A 170 8.04 -3.64 9.17
CA LEU A 170 7.91 -2.72 10.28
C LEU A 170 8.52 -1.37 9.89
N ILE A 171 7.69 -0.33 9.81
CA ILE A 171 8.10 1.02 9.43
C ILE A 171 8.21 1.85 10.71
N ILE A 172 9.45 2.19 11.08
CA ILE A 172 9.75 2.99 12.28
C ILE A 172 9.92 4.48 11.97
N ASP A 173 9.86 4.86 10.69
CA ASP A 173 9.85 6.24 10.23
C ASP A 173 8.64 7.02 10.78
N PRO A 174 8.86 8.09 11.59
CA PRO A 174 7.77 8.85 12.21
C PRO A 174 6.79 9.50 11.22
N ARG A 175 7.20 9.74 9.97
CA ARG A 175 6.33 10.31 8.91
C ARG A 175 5.22 9.36 8.49
N PHE A 176 5.37 8.08 8.81
CA PHE A 176 4.41 7.05 8.47
C PHE A 176 3.49 6.70 9.63
N ARG A 177 3.85 7.04 10.88
CA ARG A 177 3.14 6.68 12.11
C ARG A 177 1.62 6.58 11.97
N GLY A 178 1.07 5.45 12.41
CA GLY A 178 -0.36 5.15 12.34
C GLY A 178 -0.86 4.68 10.97
N LYS A 179 -0.02 4.63 9.93
CA LYS A 179 -0.40 4.13 8.62
C LYS A 179 -0.23 2.62 8.51
N ALA A 180 -1.16 2.00 7.81
CA ALA A 180 -1.10 0.60 7.43
C ALA A 180 -1.14 0.49 5.91
N PHE A 181 -0.28 -0.36 5.36
CA PHE A 181 -0.19 -0.65 3.93
C PHE A 181 -0.45 -2.13 3.71
N LEU A 182 -1.05 -2.48 2.58
CA LEU A 182 -1.16 -3.86 2.12
C LEU A 182 -0.48 -3.95 0.75
N LYS A 183 0.63 -4.67 0.69
CA LYS A 183 1.45 -4.86 -0.52
C LYS A 183 1.82 -3.52 -1.15
N GLY A 184 2.33 -2.63 -0.30
CA GLY A 184 2.78 -1.29 -0.68
C GLY A 184 1.66 -0.28 -0.92
N LEU A 185 0.37 -0.64 -0.80
CA LEU A 185 -0.75 0.30 -0.98
C LEU A 185 -1.34 0.73 0.36
N LEU A 186 -1.47 2.05 0.56
CA LEU A 186 -2.03 2.63 1.77
C LEU A 186 -3.48 2.19 1.96
N LEU A 187 -3.79 1.78 3.18
CA LEU A 187 -5.14 1.44 3.59
C LEU A 187 -5.80 2.67 4.21
N PRO A 188 -7.08 2.96 3.89
CA PRO A 188 -7.84 3.99 4.58
C PRO A 188 -7.93 3.67 6.07
N ALA A 189 -7.75 4.68 6.92
CA ALA A 189 -8.01 4.54 8.35
C ALA A 189 -9.50 4.18 8.56
N SER A 190 -9.78 3.12 9.32
CA SER A 190 -11.15 2.80 9.70
C SER A 190 -11.62 3.80 10.75
N VAL A 191 -12.45 4.76 10.34
CA VAL A 191 -12.94 5.89 11.17
C VAL A 191 -13.75 5.43 12.38
N LEU A 192 -14.28 4.21 12.37
CA LEU A 192 -15.32 3.80 13.30
C LEU A 192 -14.81 3.35 14.67
N GLU A 193 -13.66 2.65 14.82
CA GLU A 193 -13.33 2.03 16.12
C GLU A 193 -11.83 1.79 16.43
N ALA A 194 -10.89 2.10 15.53
CA ALA A 194 -9.49 1.73 15.74
C ALA A 194 -8.68 2.86 16.35
N ARG A 195 -8.03 2.59 17.49
CA ARG A 195 -6.89 3.42 17.94
C ARG A 195 -5.80 3.35 16.87
N PRO A 196 -5.09 4.45 16.59
CA PRO A 196 -3.99 4.40 15.63
C PRO A 196 -2.88 3.49 16.15
N PHE A 197 -2.16 2.85 15.23
CA PHE A 197 -0.89 2.23 15.54
C PHE A 197 0.12 3.28 16.02
N GLU A 198 0.98 2.90 16.95
CA GLU A 198 2.12 3.71 17.38
C GLU A 198 3.23 3.71 16.33
N LEU A 199 3.36 2.62 15.57
CA LEU A 199 4.25 2.51 14.42
C LEU A 199 3.45 2.32 13.14
N SER A 200 4.09 1.84 12.08
CA SER A 200 3.47 1.61 10.78
C SER A 200 3.89 0.30 10.18
N TYR A 201 3.02 -0.28 9.37
CA TYR A 201 3.14 -1.65 8.92
C TYR A 201 2.82 -1.76 7.45
N ASN A 202 3.62 -2.51 6.71
CA ASN A 202 3.28 -2.98 5.37
C ASN A 202 3.05 -4.49 5.40
N PHE A 203 1.80 -4.89 5.25
CA PHE A 203 1.43 -6.29 5.27
C PHE A 203 1.63 -6.91 3.88
N VAL A 204 2.28 -8.07 3.81
CA VAL A 204 2.39 -8.87 2.59
C VAL A 204 1.16 -9.74 2.35
N GLN A 205 0.42 -10.05 3.42
CA GLN A 205 -0.81 -10.83 3.43
C GLN A 205 -1.96 -10.05 4.09
N GLY A 206 -3.19 -10.36 3.73
CA GLY A 206 -4.37 -9.68 4.24
C GLY A 206 -5.47 -9.58 3.20
N GLY A 207 -6.72 -9.65 3.65
CA GLY A 207 -7.90 -9.59 2.79
C GLY A 207 -8.67 -8.32 3.05
N VAL A 208 -8.83 -7.48 2.03
CA VAL A 208 -9.64 -6.28 2.17
C VAL A 208 -11.07 -6.44 1.65
N ASN A 209 -12.01 -5.72 2.24
CA ASN A 209 -13.35 -5.59 1.68
C ASN A 209 -13.34 -4.74 0.40
N ARG A 210 -14.51 -4.61 -0.25
CA ARG A 210 -14.64 -3.83 -1.51
C ARG A 210 -14.12 -2.41 -1.41
N ASP A 211 -14.33 -1.78 -0.25
CA ASP A 211 -13.91 -0.39 0.02
C ASP A 211 -12.46 -0.27 0.52
N ARG A 212 -11.74 -1.39 0.60
CA ARG A 212 -10.35 -1.47 1.09
C ARG A 212 -10.14 -1.04 2.55
N GLN A 213 -11.19 -0.95 3.35
CA GLN A 213 -11.18 -0.30 4.67
C GLN A 213 -10.71 -1.19 5.83
N ARG A 214 -10.73 -2.52 5.67
CA ARG A 214 -10.44 -3.44 6.77
C ARG A 214 -9.57 -4.57 6.26
N LEU A 215 -8.44 -4.79 6.95
CA LEU A 215 -7.46 -5.82 6.61
C LEU A 215 -7.92 -7.23 6.91
N VAL A 216 -8.80 -7.41 7.92
CA VAL A 216 -9.35 -8.66 8.48
C VAL A 216 -10.03 -8.37 9.85
N SER A 217 -10.42 -9.40 10.60
CA SER A 217 -10.88 -9.27 12.00
C SER A 217 -9.77 -8.76 12.94
N ARG A 218 -10.15 -8.28 14.13
CA ARG A 218 -9.21 -7.79 15.17
C ARG A 218 -8.14 -8.84 15.52
N TYR A 219 -8.54 -10.10 15.68
CA TYR A 219 -7.63 -11.19 16.00
C TYR A 219 -6.61 -11.43 14.88
N GLU A 220 -7.06 -11.46 13.63
CA GLU A 220 -6.17 -11.68 12.48
C GLU A 220 -5.20 -10.51 12.28
N GLN A 221 -5.63 -9.28 12.55
CA GLN A 221 -4.75 -8.12 12.53
C GLN A 221 -3.65 -8.23 13.61
N ALA A 222 -4.03 -8.58 14.84
CA ALA A 222 -3.07 -8.82 15.92
C ALA A 222 -2.10 -9.96 15.58
N ASP A 223 -2.57 -11.04 14.95
CA ASP A 223 -1.73 -12.15 14.51
C ASP A 223 -0.71 -11.72 13.44
N LEU A 224 -1.14 -10.94 12.44
CA LEU A 224 -0.25 -10.39 11.40
C LEU A 224 0.82 -9.46 11.99
N VAL A 225 0.42 -8.53 12.85
CA VAL A 225 1.33 -7.57 13.51
C VAL A 225 2.35 -8.31 14.38
N ARG A 226 1.89 -9.27 15.17
CA ARG A 226 2.77 -10.11 15.99
C ARG A 226 3.80 -10.85 15.15
N ARG A 227 3.41 -11.49 14.04
CA ARG A 227 4.34 -12.23 13.18
C ARG A 227 5.45 -11.32 12.63
N ILE A 228 5.13 -10.08 12.27
CA ILE A 228 6.11 -9.08 11.85
C ILE A 228 7.10 -8.80 13.01
N TRP A 229 6.60 -8.56 14.23
CA TRP A 229 7.45 -8.33 15.39
C TRP A 229 8.34 -9.50 15.74
N GLU A 230 7.81 -10.72 15.77
CA GLU A 230 8.57 -11.94 16.05
C GLU A 230 9.68 -12.15 15.02
N SER A 231 9.37 -11.93 13.73
CA SER A 231 10.36 -12.04 12.66
C SER A 231 11.44 -10.94 12.79
N ALA A 232 11.03 -9.69 13.00
CA ALA A 232 11.94 -8.55 13.17
C ALA A 232 12.86 -8.70 14.40
N ILE A 233 12.34 -9.19 15.53
CA ILE A 233 13.13 -9.47 16.74
C ILE A 233 14.12 -10.62 16.49
N ARG A 234 13.69 -11.65 15.77
CA ARG A 234 14.55 -12.80 15.45
C ARG A 234 15.72 -12.38 14.55
N GLU A 235 15.49 -11.50 13.60
CA GLU A 235 16.48 -11.04 12.63
C GLU A 235 17.39 -9.94 13.17
N ASN A 236 16.86 -9.01 13.99
CA ASN A 236 17.62 -7.87 14.51
C ASN A 236 17.26 -7.54 15.96
N GLU A 237 17.50 -8.49 16.87
CA GLU A 237 17.12 -8.38 18.29
C GLU A 237 17.61 -7.09 18.95
N VAL A 238 18.87 -6.71 18.72
CA VAL A 238 19.50 -5.55 19.38
C VAL A 238 18.77 -4.25 19.05
N LEU A 239 18.33 -4.07 17.81
CA LEU A 239 17.61 -2.88 17.37
C LEU A 239 16.13 -2.93 17.75
N VAL A 240 15.48 -4.08 17.56
CA VAL A 240 14.02 -4.19 17.56
C VAL A 240 13.44 -4.46 18.94
N LEU A 241 14.10 -5.32 19.74
CA LEU A 241 13.60 -5.72 21.04
C LEU A 241 13.38 -4.54 22.01
N PRO A 242 14.29 -3.54 22.11
CA PRO A 242 14.04 -2.37 22.95
C PRO A 242 12.78 -1.59 22.54
N ILE A 243 12.51 -1.49 21.24
CA ILE A 243 11.33 -0.78 20.70
C ILE A 243 10.06 -1.53 21.10
N TYR A 244 10.04 -2.84 20.92
CA TYR A 244 8.88 -3.66 21.28
C TYR A 244 8.61 -3.65 22.79
N VAL A 245 9.65 -3.77 23.62
CA VAL A 245 9.53 -3.68 25.08
C VAL A 245 9.00 -2.30 25.51
N ASN A 246 9.43 -1.23 24.85
CA ASN A 246 8.89 0.11 25.08
C ASN A 246 7.39 0.19 24.76
N LEU A 247 6.92 -0.45 23.68
CA LEU A 247 5.49 -0.51 23.36
C LEU A 247 4.70 -1.26 24.43
N LEU A 248 5.18 -2.43 24.86
CA LEU A 248 4.53 -3.23 25.92
C LEU A 248 4.44 -2.47 27.25
N ARG A 249 5.44 -1.64 27.58
CA ARG A 249 5.48 -0.84 28.81
C ARG A 249 4.61 0.41 28.74
N ASN A 250 4.82 1.21 27.71
CA ASN A 250 4.34 2.59 27.65
C ASN A 250 3.05 2.73 26.84
N PHE A 251 2.75 1.75 25.98
CA PHE A 251 1.58 1.74 25.10
C PHE A 251 0.82 0.40 25.16
N PRO A 252 0.48 -0.15 26.34
CA PRO A 252 -0.09 -1.50 26.48
C PRO A 252 -1.51 -1.65 25.89
N ARG A 253 -2.10 -0.56 25.40
CA ARG A 253 -3.42 -0.57 24.75
C ARG A 253 -3.34 -0.16 23.27
N ALA A 254 -2.13 -0.06 22.71
CA ALA A 254 -1.93 0.19 21.30
C ALA A 254 -2.21 -1.11 20.51
N PRO A 255 -2.74 -0.99 19.28
CA PRO A 255 -2.93 -2.16 18.41
C PRO A 255 -1.62 -2.90 18.09
N ASP A 256 -0.47 -2.23 18.20
CA ASP A 256 0.88 -2.78 17.98
C ASP A 256 1.20 -3.98 18.87
N VAL A 257 0.62 -4.04 20.08
CA VAL A 257 0.85 -5.08 21.09
C VAL A 257 -0.45 -5.78 21.49
N GLU A 258 -1.47 -5.65 20.66
CA GLU A 258 -2.77 -6.24 20.92
C GLU A 258 -2.67 -7.77 20.97
N LEU A 259 -3.27 -8.37 22.01
CA LEU A 259 -3.25 -9.82 22.26
C LEU A 259 -1.84 -10.42 22.38
N ALA A 260 -0.82 -9.61 22.68
CA ALA A 260 0.56 -10.07 22.84
C ALA A 260 0.71 -11.12 23.95
N ASP A 261 -0.10 -11.04 25.01
CA ASP A 261 -0.20 -12.04 26.09
C ASP A 261 -0.62 -13.43 25.62
N GLN A 262 -1.50 -13.48 24.61
CA GLN A 262 -2.08 -14.71 24.10
C GLN A 262 -1.30 -15.28 22.92
N LEU A 263 -0.82 -14.40 22.04
CA LEU A 263 -0.34 -14.81 20.72
C LEU A 263 1.18 -14.97 20.65
N LEU A 264 1.97 -14.27 21.48
CA LEU A 264 3.43 -14.32 21.38
C LEU A 264 3.99 -15.73 21.56
N ASP A 265 4.89 -16.11 20.66
CA ASP A 265 5.57 -17.38 20.72
C ASP A 265 6.50 -17.48 21.96
N HIS A 266 6.89 -18.70 22.30
CA HIS A 266 7.76 -18.92 23.46
C HIS A 266 9.15 -18.27 23.29
N PRO A 267 9.85 -18.41 22.14
CA PRO A 267 11.13 -17.75 21.90
C PRO A 267 11.13 -16.23 22.14
N THR A 268 10.13 -15.52 21.62
CA THR A 268 10.04 -14.06 21.72
C THR A 268 9.73 -13.63 23.16
N ARG A 269 8.79 -14.32 23.83
CA ARG A 269 8.54 -14.10 25.27
C ARG A 269 9.81 -14.29 26.11
N PHE A 270 10.60 -15.31 25.80
CA PHE A 270 11.86 -15.57 26.49
C PHE A 270 12.92 -14.49 26.24
N ARG A 271 13.00 -13.94 25.02
CA ARG A 271 13.88 -12.79 24.70
C ARG A 271 13.47 -11.54 25.47
N ILE A 272 12.17 -11.22 25.48
CA ILE A 272 11.62 -10.12 26.28
C ILE A 272 11.99 -10.32 27.75
N TRP A 273 11.71 -11.49 28.32
CA TRP A 273 12.07 -11.80 29.70
C TRP A 273 13.56 -11.59 30.00
N LYS A 274 14.45 -12.10 29.15
CA LYS A 274 15.91 -11.90 29.31
C LYS A 274 16.32 -10.44 29.24
N TYR A 275 15.74 -9.67 28.32
CA TYR A 275 15.98 -8.24 28.20
C TYR A 275 15.59 -7.50 29.47
N LEU A 276 14.40 -7.80 29.98
CA LEU A 276 13.86 -7.22 31.21
C LEU A 276 14.75 -7.52 32.42
N LEU A 277 15.17 -8.78 32.60
CA LEU A 277 16.08 -9.19 33.68
C LEU A 277 17.40 -8.42 33.63
N ARG A 278 18.01 -8.29 32.45
CA ARG A 278 19.25 -7.53 32.27
C ARG A 278 19.07 -6.05 32.64
N GLU A 279 17.96 -5.45 32.23
CA GLU A 279 17.66 -4.04 32.52
C GLU A 279 17.39 -3.80 34.02
N ALA A 280 16.78 -4.76 34.71
CA ALA A 280 16.48 -4.66 36.14
C ALA A 280 17.72 -4.71 37.05
N GLY A 281 18.80 -5.36 36.59
CA GLY A 281 20.10 -5.40 37.27
C GLY A 281 20.03 -5.73 38.76
N ASP A 282 19.43 -6.88 39.11
CA ASP A 282 19.18 -7.38 40.47
C ASP A 282 18.41 -6.44 41.43
N LYS A 283 17.97 -5.27 40.96
CA LYS A 283 17.35 -4.21 41.77
C LYS A 283 15.83 -4.10 41.60
N ARG A 284 15.26 -4.78 40.61
CA ARG A 284 13.83 -4.71 40.27
C ARG A 284 13.30 -6.09 39.91
N PHE A 285 12.04 -6.37 40.23
CA PHE A 285 11.32 -7.57 39.81
C PHE A 285 10.08 -7.19 39.00
N TYR A 286 9.85 -7.90 37.90
CA TYR A 286 8.64 -7.76 37.09
C TYR A 286 7.62 -8.78 37.57
N PHE A 287 6.40 -8.33 37.85
CA PHE A 287 5.31 -9.18 38.31
C PHE A 287 4.11 -9.07 37.37
N CYS A 288 3.48 -10.20 37.07
CA CYS A 288 2.20 -10.26 36.36
C CYS A 288 1.07 -10.11 37.38
N GLN A 289 0.45 -8.94 37.41
CA GLN A 289 -0.66 -8.66 38.32
C GLN A 289 -1.95 -9.32 37.79
N LYS A 290 -2.14 -10.61 38.05
CA LYS A 290 -3.47 -11.21 38.00
C LYS A 290 -4.30 -10.63 39.15
N THR A 291 -5.13 -9.64 38.84
CA THR A 291 -6.23 -9.08 39.66
C THR A 291 -6.02 -9.06 41.19
N GLY A 292 -5.76 -7.87 41.75
CA GLY A 292 -6.19 -7.57 43.12
C GLY A 292 -5.16 -7.19 44.19
N SER A 293 -3.89 -6.90 43.86
CA SER A 293 -2.92 -6.50 44.89
C SER A 293 -2.21 -5.20 44.52
N GLN A 294 -2.57 -4.08 45.15
CA GLN A 294 -1.84 -2.81 44.99
C GLN A 294 -0.40 -2.98 45.48
N VAL A 295 0.59 -2.67 44.63
CA VAL A 295 1.99 -2.56 45.03
C VAL A 295 2.56 -1.28 44.42
N SER A 296 3.11 -0.41 45.25
CA SER A 296 3.52 0.96 44.94
C SER A 296 4.93 1.09 44.34
N GLU A 297 5.67 0.00 44.12
CA GLU A 297 7.10 0.06 43.73
C GLU A 297 7.52 -0.84 42.56
N ALA A 298 6.59 -1.43 41.79
CA ALA A 298 6.95 -2.29 40.66
C ALA A 298 6.86 -1.56 39.31
N GLY A 299 7.89 -1.69 38.47
CA GLY A 299 7.81 -1.36 37.05
C GLY A 299 6.86 -2.34 36.35
N VAL A 300 5.61 -1.94 36.18
CA VAL A 300 4.57 -2.83 35.66
C VAL A 300 4.74 -3.01 34.15
N ILE A 301 4.85 -4.26 33.70
CA ILE A 301 4.65 -4.65 32.30
C ILE A 301 3.33 -5.40 32.26
N ARG A 302 2.36 -4.81 31.57
CA ARG A 302 1.07 -5.46 31.32
C ARG A 302 1.22 -6.17 29.97
N SER A 303 1.46 -7.48 30.03
CA SER A 303 1.08 -8.37 28.93
C SER A 303 -0.39 -8.69 29.11
#